data_AF-M4BVY7-F1
#
_entry.id   AF-M4BVY7-F1
#
_cell.length_a   1.000
_cell.length_b   1.000
_cell.length_c   1.000
_cell.angle_alpha   90.00
_cell.angle_beta   90.00
_cell.angle_gamma   90.00
#
_symmetry.space_group_name_H-M   'P 1'
#
loop_
_entity.id
_entity.type
_entity.pdbx_description
1 polymer ?
#
loop_
_entity_poly.entity_id
_entity_poly.type
_entity_poly.pdbx_seq_one_letter_code
_entity_poly.pdbx_strand_id
1 'polypeptide(L)'
;MELSHVRGTVRVTRDAAAAEIETKGLTGFDRALTRDPLVTRKARPQKAEDEVQDLHLPSIDETTPRNLTCLGWIATAECSPFGPRKPDKDLGCSSKIPFGSSGYCQVIDTETGERFRVMRSYCSSAAWDMKVSCSAAANFTNFHREARKAIETARLPESRIPNVPENLTERQGQRDGIVMVVYPKLVPSAYAAIRTLREVQQCQLPIEIWYLDTEFEKASDAMKPLQALVVIDNTPVINFRKILDRRASGFSAKVFAVYHSHFERILFLDADNVPSRNPNFLFSSPEFVETGAVFWPDFWHPGHTIFNINNQSLLWEFLDMPFVDMFEQESGQILIDRRRHAEALELVKFYTFHQPSYFVQMKLVYGDKDLFRLAWLKLAAPFHMIKTPPAIAGKIMNGSFCGLTMVQHDAQGDVLFLHRNSHKLMGEPLREQLNYKSRAIAWSKKKIEVRQRFRQEGKPIPSWSELKPIVQAEELPAPTLEAPEPDGLPDSVVWTHLLSFNSSFKREKYYVKTYFAYPDFPRSQNCYGQRNVSMTEHFFAQNVTDLPFAGLETNLRRFAAEAMEIKQT
;
A
#
# COMPACT_ATOMS: atom_id res chain seq x y z
N MET A 1 -59.58 13.40 -0.26
CA MET A 1 -59.67 12.03 -0.79
C MET A 1 -58.44 11.30 -0.28
N GLU A 2 -58.36 10.88 0.98
CA GLU A 2 -58.98 9.67 1.56
C GLU A 2 -58.82 8.44 0.65
N LEU A 3 -58.36 7.25 1.08
CA LEU A 3 -57.97 6.70 2.37
C LEU A 3 -57.29 5.31 2.13
N SER A 4 -56.32 4.97 2.99
CA SER A 4 -55.99 3.65 3.60
C SER A 4 -56.11 2.28 2.88
N HIS A 5 -55.02 1.50 3.06
CA HIS A 5 -54.90 0.08 3.49
C HIS A 5 -55.66 -1.05 2.75
N VAL A 6 -55.06 -2.22 2.48
CA VAL A 6 -54.97 -3.36 3.44
C VAL A 6 -54.05 -4.46 2.88
N ARG A 7 -53.29 -5.11 3.78
CA ARG A 7 -52.50 -6.34 3.59
C ARG A 7 -53.39 -7.59 3.50
N GLY A 8 -52.96 -8.61 2.77
CA GLY A 8 -53.51 -9.96 2.85
C GLY A 8 -52.50 -11.04 2.46
N THR A 9 -52.00 -11.76 3.45
CA THR A 9 -51.04 -12.87 3.39
C THR A 9 -51.76 -14.19 3.14
N VAL A 10 -51.30 -15.07 2.22
CA VAL A 10 -51.45 -16.54 2.35
C VAL A 10 -50.29 -17.26 1.63
N ARG A 11 -49.45 -17.96 2.40
CA ARG A 11 -48.64 -19.12 1.98
C ARG A 11 -49.54 -20.36 2.02
N VAL A 12 -49.27 -21.39 1.18
CA VAL A 12 -49.19 -22.82 1.56
C VAL A 12 -49.05 -23.73 0.31
N THR A 13 -47.94 -24.51 0.31
CA THR A 13 -47.67 -25.88 -0.23
C THR A 13 -48.00 -26.28 -1.68
N ARG A 14 -47.47 -27.36 -2.28
CA ARG A 14 -46.24 -28.19 -2.27
C ARG A 14 -46.58 -29.36 -3.22
N ASP A 15 -45.60 -29.81 -4.01
CA ASP A 15 -45.43 -31.16 -4.60
C ASP A 15 -46.27 -31.68 -5.79
N ALA A 16 -45.54 -31.83 -6.91
CA ALA A 16 -45.25 -33.04 -7.69
C ALA A 16 -46.36 -33.91 -8.32
N ALA A 17 -46.18 -34.20 -9.63
CA ALA A 17 -46.57 -35.46 -10.25
C ALA A 17 -45.64 -35.81 -11.43
N ALA A 18 -45.08 -37.02 -11.39
CA ALA A 18 -44.40 -37.72 -12.47
C ALA A 18 -45.31 -38.84 -13.00
N ALA A 19 -45.13 -39.27 -14.26
CA ALA A 19 -45.50 -40.62 -14.71
C ALA A 19 -44.81 -41.00 -16.03
N GLU A 20 -44.22 -42.20 -16.00
CA GLU A 20 -43.52 -42.97 -17.04
C GLU A 20 -44.45 -43.61 -18.10
N ILE A 21 -43.90 -44.08 -19.23
CA ILE A 21 -44.30 -45.36 -19.90
C ILE A 21 -43.06 -46.07 -20.52
N GLU A 22 -43.12 -47.40 -20.44
CA GLU A 22 -42.16 -48.51 -20.55
C GLU A 22 -41.57 -48.96 -21.93
N THR A 23 -40.39 -49.56 -21.77
CA THR A 23 -39.67 -50.72 -22.39
C THR A 23 -40.29 -51.68 -23.43
N LYS A 24 -39.40 -52.25 -24.28
CA LYS A 24 -39.23 -53.72 -24.52
C LYS A 24 -37.89 -54.08 -25.21
N GLY A 25 -37.18 -55.11 -24.71
CA GLY A 25 -36.02 -55.82 -25.33
C GLY A 25 -36.44 -56.79 -26.44
N LEU A 26 -35.59 -57.58 -27.14
CA LEU A 26 -34.47 -58.45 -26.74
C LEU A 26 -33.82 -59.12 -28.01
N THR A 27 -32.64 -59.73 -27.81
CA THR A 27 -31.96 -60.83 -28.56
C THR A 27 -30.94 -60.50 -29.68
N GLY A 28 -29.79 -61.19 -29.61
CA GLY A 28 -28.62 -61.01 -30.48
C GLY A 28 -28.24 -62.26 -31.29
N PHE A 29 -27.09 -62.20 -31.98
CA PHE A 29 -26.38 -63.37 -32.54
C PHE A 29 -24.92 -63.00 -32.89
N ASP A 30 -24.00 -63.92 -32.55
CA ASP A 30 -22.57 -63.96 -32.87
C ASP A 30 -22.28 -64.40 -34.33
N ARG A 31 -21.20 -63.88 -34.94
CA ARG A 31 -20.19 -64.69 -35.66
C ARG A 31 -18.93 -63.91 -36.08
N ALA A 32 -17.84 -64.65 -36.17
CA ALA A 32 -16.45 -64.23 -36.06
C ALA A 32 -15.68 -64.08 -37.41
N LEU A 33 -14.46 -63.51 -37.28
CA LEU A 33 -13.20 -63.74 -38.01
C LEU A 33 -12.95 -63.07 -39.38
N THR A 34 -11.96 -62.16 -39.42
CA THR A 34 -10.66 -62.38 -40.09
C THR A 34 -9.56 -61.48 -39.48
N ARG A 35 -8.33 -62.02 -39.39
CA ARG A 35 -7.08 -61.38 -38.95
C ARG A 35 -6.32 -60.83 -40.16
N ASP A 36 -5.61 -59.71 -40.00
CA ASP A 36 -4.20 -59.61 -40.40
C ASP A 36 -3.45 -58.56 -39.53
N PRO A 37 -2.17 -58.77 -39.14
CA PRO A 37 -1.48 -58.03 -38.10
C PRO A 37 -0.48 -56.99 -38.67
N LEU A 38 0.17 -56.26 -37.75
CA LEU A 38 1.31 -55.33 -37.93
C LEU A 38 0.94 -53.85 -38.12
N VAL A 39 0.76 -53.11 -37.01
CA VAL A 39 1.70 -52.04 -36.60
C VAL A 39 1.68 -51.97 -35.07
N THR A 40 2.81 -52.30 -34.47
CA THR A 40 3.05 -52.11 -33.04
C THR A 40 3.56 -50.70 -32.75
N ARG A 41 3.24 -50.25 -31.52
CA ARG A 41 4.00 -49.34 -30.64
C ARG A 41 3.66 -47.83 -30.64
N LYS A 42 3.38 -47.40 -29.40
CA LYS A 42 3.41 -46.06 -28.80
C LYS A 42 2.13 -45.22 -28.90
N ALA A 43 1.15 -45.59 -28.06
CA ALA A 43 0.11 -44.67 -27.60
C ALA A 43 -0.17 -44.89 -26.09
N ARG A 44 0.85 -44.66 -25.27
CA ARG A 44 0.81 -44.48 -23.80
C ARG A 44 2.06 -43.66 -23.48
N PRO A 45 1.97 -42.32 -23.31
CA PRO A 45 1.31 -41.70 -22.16
C PRO A 45 0.51 -40.45 -22.56
N GLN A 46 -0.82 -40.50 -22.48
CA GLN A 46 -1.65 -39.29 -22.54
C GLN A 46 -2.82 -39.45 -21.58
N LYS A 47 -3.39 -40.65 -21.54
CA LYS A 47 -4.45 -41.06 -20.60
C LYS A 47 -4.06 -41.18 -19.12
N ALA A 48 -2.80 -41.00 -18.75
CA ALA A 48 -2.35 -41.11 -17.35
C ALA A 48 -2.08 -39.74 -16.69
N GLU A 49 -2.19 -38.63 -17.43
CA GLU A 49 -1.98 -37.27 -16.90
C GLU A 49 -3.29 -36.48 -16.72
N ASP A 50 -4.38 -36.93 -17.35
CA ASP A 50 -5.73 -36.37 -17.17
C ASP A 50 -6.36 -36.75 -15.81
N GLU A 51 -5.76 -37.69 -15.08
CA GLU A 51 -6.10 -38.04 -13.69
C GLU A 51 -5.16 -37.38 -12.66
N VAL A 52 -4.48 -36.29 -13.01
CA VAL A 52 -4.05 -35.35 -11.96
C VAL A 52 -5.28 -34.58 -11.55
N GLN A 53 -6.07 -35.22 -10.70
CA GLN A 53 -7.16 -34.63 -9.93
C GLN A 53 -6.69 -33.23 -9.48
N ASP A 54 -7.56 -32.22 -9.61
CA ASP A 54 -7.39 -30.87 -9.05
C ASP A 54 -7.29 -30.95 -7.51
N LEU A 55 -6.27 -31.65 -7.03
CA LEU A 55 -5.89 -31.76 -5.64
C LEU A 55 -5.59 -30.34 -5.24
N HIS A 56 -6.54 -29.84 -4.46
CA HIS A 56 -6.53 -28.56 -3.80
C HIS A 56 -5.12 -28.29 -3.25
N LEU A 57 -4.80 -27.01 -3.12
CA LEU A 57 -3.75 -26.58 -2.17
C LEU A 57 -3.81 -27.50 -0.95
N PRO A 58 -2.68 -28.07 -0.51
CA PRO A 58 -2.67 -29.11 0.51
C PRO A 58 -3.54 -28.67 1.70
N SER A 59 -4.39 -29.58 2.20
CA SER A 59 -5.53 -29.31 3.10
C SER A 59 -5.43 -28.00 3.89
N ILE A 60 -6.43 -27.13 3.71
CA ILE A 60 -6.53 -25.78 4.31
C ILE A 60 -6.41 -25.81 5.85
N ASP A 61 -6.69 -26.96 6.48
CA ASP A 61 -6.66 -27.13 7.94
C ASP A 61 -5.32 -27.63 8.50
N GLU A 62 -4.34 -27.95 7.66
CA GLU A 62 -3.02 -28.37 8.13
C GLU A 62 -2.11 -27.17 8.42
N THR A 63 -1.62 -27.07 9.65
CA THR A 63 -0.67 -26.04 10.09
C THR A 63 0.79 -26.48 9.96
N THR A 64 1.03 -27.77 9.76
CA THR A 64 2.37 -28.33 9.59
C THR A 64 2.90 -28.03 8.19
N PRO A 65 4.08 -27.38 8.05
CA PRO A 65 4.73 -27.22 6.76
C PRO A 65 4.99 -28.57 6.09
N ARG A 66 4.81 -28.65 4.77
CA ARG A 66 5.11 -29.85 4.00
C ARG A 66 6.54 -29.83 3.47
N ASN A 67 7.15 -31.01 3.35
CA ASN A 67 8.49 -31.17 2.81
C ASN A 67 8.44 -31.25 1.28
N LEU A 68 8.33 -30.08 0.65
CA LEU A 68 8.12 -29.95 -0.79
C LEU A 68 9.44 -29.80 -1.55
N THR A 69 9.66 -30.66 -2.54
CA THR A 69 10.77 -30.56 -3.49
C THR A 69 10.26 -30.13 -4.87
N CYS A 70 10.91 -29.15 -5.48
CA CYS A 70 10.57 -28.70 -6.83
C CYS A 70 10.95 -29.75 -7.89
N LEU A 71 10.02 -30.03 -8.81
CA LEU A 71 10.24 -30.87 -9.99
C LEU A 71 10.52 -30.04 -11.25
N GLY A 72 9.93 -28.84 -11.36
CA GLY A 72 10.20 -27.92 -12.47
C GLY A 72 9.02 -27.01 -12.78
N TRP A 73 9.25 -26.09 -13.71
CA TRP A 73 8.21 -25.28 -14.34
C TRP A 73 7.57 -26.04 -15.49
N ILE A 74 6.24 -26.07 -15.48
CA ILE A 74 5.41 -26.67 -16.49
C ILE A 74 4.70 -25.57 -17.28
N ALA A 75 5.03 -25.44 -18.56
CA ALA A 75 4.44 -24.43 -19.42
C ALA A 75 3.13 -24.89 -20.06
N THR A 76 2.20 -23.95 -20.21
CA THR A 76 0.85 -24.16 -20.76
C THR A 76 0.49 -23.08 -21.78
N ALA A 77 -0.55 -23.33 -22.57
CA ALA A 77 -1.07 -22.43 -23.59
C ALA A 77 -2.20 -21.53 -23.06
N GLU A 78 -2.70 -20.65 -23.93
CA GLU A 78 -3.96 -19.89 -23.72
C GLU A 78 -3.99 -19.01 -22.47
N CYS A 79 -2.81 -18.54 -22.04
CA CYS A 79 -2.68 -17.69 -20.85
C CYS A 79 -3.30 -18.29 -19.59
N SER A 80 -3.43 -19.62 -19.50
CA SER A 80 -4.08 -20.31 -18.40
C SER A 80 -3.17 -21.43 -17.87
N PRO A 81 -2.97 -21.54 -16.55
CA PRO A 81 -2.22 -22.66 -15.95
C PRO A 81 -2.90 -24.02 -16.16
N PHE A 82 -4.14 -24.03 -16.65
CA PHE A 82 -4.92 -25.21 -17.01
C PHE A 82 -4.98 -25.45 -18.52
N GLY A 83 -4.32 -24.62 -19.32
CA GLY A 83 -4.30 -24.74 -20.77
C GLY A 83 -3.46 -25.92 -21.26
N PRO A 84 -3.51 -26.23 -22.57
CA PRO A 84 -2.71 -27.28 -23.18
C PRO A 84 -1.20 -27.15 -22.89
N ARG A 85 -0.53 -28.28 -22.62
CA ARG A 85 0.92 -28.31 -22.33
C ARG A 85 1.77 -27.78 -23.48
N LYS A 86 2.88 -27.11 -23.13
CA LYS A 86 3.95 -26.67 -24.05
C LYS A 86 5.31 -27.21 -23.60
N PRO A 87 5.61 -28.51 -23.85
CA PRO A 87 6.82 -29.16 -23.32
C PRO A 87 8.13 -28.49 -23.76
N ASP A 88 8.13 -27.83 -24.92
CA ASP A 88 9.27 -27.06 -25.45
C ASP A 88 9.63 -25.83 -24.58
N LYS A 89 8.73 -25.42 -23.69
CA LYS A 89 8.87 -24.25 -22.82
C LYS A 89 8.96 -24.60 -21.33
N ASP A 90 9.04 -25.88 -20.98
CA ASP A 90 9.28 -26.30 -19.61
C ASP A 90 10.67 -25.85 -19.15
N LEU A 91 10.81 -25.55 -17.86
CA LEU A 91 12.06 -25.03 -17.30
C LEU A 91 12.44 -25.77 -16.02
N GLY A 92 13.74 -25.86 -15.73
CA GLY A 92 14.23 -26.35 -14.45
C GLY A 92 13.87 -25.41 -13.29
N CYS A 93 13.97 -25.91 -12.05
CA CYS A 93 13.57 -25.18 -10.84
C CYS A 93 14.27 -23.83 -10.63
N SER A 94 15.54 -23.72 -11.03
CA SER A 94 16.35 -22.49 -10.85
C SER A 94 16.21 -21.52 -12.03
N SER A 95 15.53 -21.92 -13.10
CA SER A 95 15.32 -21.07 -14.27
C SER A 95 14.29 -19.98 -13.97
N LYS A 96 14.58 -18.76 -14.41
CA LYS A 96 13.63 -17.65 -14.30
C LYS A 96 12.47 -17.88 -15.25
N ILE A 97 11.25 -17.78 -14.73
CA ILE A 97 10.03 -17.87 -15.51
C ILE A 97 9.89 -16.57 -16.31
N PRO A 98 9.79 -16.62 -17.65
CA PRO A 98 9.64 -15.41 -18.46
C PRO A 98 8.32 -14.69 -18.15
N PHE A 99 8.35 -13.35 -18.11
CA PHE A 99 7.14 -12.55 -17.99
C PHE A 99 6.12 -12.89 -19.09
N GLY A 100 4.84 -12.91 -18.75
CA GLY A 100 3.77 -13.28 -19.68
C GLY A 100 3.64 -14.78 -19.94
N SER A 101 4.36 -15.64 -19.23
CA SER A 101 4.22 -17.10 -19.35
C SER A 101 3.04 -17.61 -18.52
N SER A 102 2.28 -18.54 -19.09
CA SER A 102 1.29 -19.33 -18.36
C SER A 102 1.81 -20.74 -18.04
N GLY A 103 1.43 -21.27 -16.88
CA GLY A 103 1.94 -22.54 -16.38
C GLY A 103 1.89 -22.66 -14.87
N TYR A 104 2.59 -23.64 -14.32
CA TYR A 104 2.68 -23.86 -12.89
C TYR A 104 4.02 -24.48 -12.52
N CYS A 105 4.42 -24.31 -11.26
CA CYS A 105 5.52 -25.06 -10.67
C CYS A 105 4.98 -26.41 -10.17
N GLN A 106 5.57 -27.50 -10.63
CA GLN A 106 5.27 -28.83 -10.10
C GLN A 106 6.19 -29.12 -8.93
N VAL A 107 5.62 -29.53 -7.80
CA VAL A 107 6.34 -29.93 -6.60
C VAL A 107 5.88 -31.32 -6.15
N ILE A 108 6.73 -32.03 -5.42
CA ILE A 108 6.41 -33.30 -4.77
C ILE A 108 6.66 -33.19 -3.26
N ASP A 109 5.72 -33.70 -2.47
CA ASP A 109 5.91 -33.91 -1.05
C ASP A 109 6.73 -35.19 -0.84
N THR A 110 7.92 -35.06 -0.27
CA THR A 110 8.85 -36.19 -0.13
C THR A 110 8.40 -37.21 0.92
N GLU A 111 7.47 -36.86 1.80
CA GLU A 111 6.97 -37.75 2.85
C GLU A 111 5.81 -38.61 2.34
N THR A 112 4.88 -37.99 1.60
CA THR A 112 3.65 -38.65 1.11
C THR A 112 3.78 -39.15 -0.33
N GLY A 113 4.71 -38.60 -1.11
CA GLY A 113 4.83 -38.84 -2.56
C GLY A 113 3.80 -38.07 -3.40
N GLU A 114 2.94 -37.27 -2.78
CA GLU A 114 1.90 -36.48 -3.46
C GLU A 114 2.52 -35.37 -4.32
N ARG A 115 1.93 -35.11 -5.49
CA ARG A 115 2.37 -34.06 -6.41
C ARG A 115 1.39 -32.91 -6.44
N PHE A 116 1.90 -31.69 -6.36
CA PHE A 116 1.10 -30.47 -6.36
C PHE A 116 1.47 -29.55 -7.53
N ARG A 117 0.47 -28.80 -8.00
CA ARG A 117 0.63 -27.71 -8.97
C ARG A 117 0.49 -26.39 -8.20
N VAL A 118 1.58 -25.67 -8.05
CA VAL A 118 1.66 -24.43 -7.26
C VAL A 118 2.21 -23.28 -8.09
N MET A 119 2.11 -22.06 -7.60
CA MET A 119 2.48 -20.83 -8.32
C MET A 119 1.79 -20.77 -9.69
N ARG A 120 0.49 -21.09 -9.73
CA ARG A 120 -0.27 -21.17 -10.97
C ARG A 120 -0.34 -19.79 -11.60
N SER A 121 0.24 -19.67 -12.78
CA SER A 121 0.42 -18.40 -13.44
C SER A 121 -0.39 -18.35 -14.73
N TYR A 122 -1.13 -17.26 -14.86
CA TYR A 122 -1.69 -16.72 -16.07
C TYR A 122 -0.70 -15.70 -16.66
N CYS A 123 -0.95 -15.24 -17.89
CA CYS A 123 -0.09 -14.22 -18.52
C CYS A 123 0.00 -12.90 -17.73
N SER A 124 -0.97 -12.59 -16.86
CA SER A 124 -1.00 -11.37 -16.05
C SER A 124 -0.74 -11.58 -14.54
N SER A 125 -0.27 -12.77 -14.15
CA SER A 125 -0.05 -13.11 -12.73
C SER A 125 1.15 -12.42 -12.09
N ALA A 126 2.10 -11.96 -12.90
CA ALA A 126 3.39 -11.43 -12.48
C ALA A 126 3.57 -9.98 -12.94
N ALA A 127 4.20 -9.15 -12.12
CA ALA A 127 4.71 -7.87 -12.60
C ALA A 127 5.83 -8.09 -13.65
N TRP A 128 5.97 -7.17 -14.60
CA TRP A 128 6.91 -7.29 -15.73
C TRP A 128 8.38 -7.45 -15.33
N ASP A 129 8.75 -6.93 -14.16
CA ASP A 129 10.09 -6.98 -13.60
C ASP A 129 10.19 -7.91 -12.37
N MET A 130 9.20 -8.77 -12.16
CA MET A 130 9.20 -9.83 -11.15
C MET A 130 10.19 -10.92 -11.55
N LYS A 131 11.08 -11.30 -10.63
CA LYS A 131 12.10 -12.34 -10.87
C LYS A 131 11.75 -13.58 -10.05
N VAL A 132 10.98 -14.48 -10.64
CA VAL A 132 10.47 -15.67 -9.95
C VAL A 132 10.88 -16.94 -10.69
N SER A 133 11.16 -17.99 -9.91
CA SER A 133 11.54 -19.34 -10.36
C SER A 133 10.88 -20.37 -9.45
N CYS A 134 10.75 -21.61 -9.91
CA CYS A 134 10.09 -22.67 -9.13
C CYS A 134 10.90 -23.13 -7.90
N SER A 135 12.14 -22.69 -7.73
CA SER A 135 12.88 -22.85 -6.47
C SER A 135 12.18 -22.17 -5.27
N ALA A 136 11.34 -21.15 -5.51
CA ALA A 136 10.54 -20.52 -4.47
C ALA A 136 9.26 -21.30 -4.12
N ALA A 137 8.89 -22.34 -4.88
CA ALA A 137 7.58 -22.99 -4.80
C ALA A 137 7.28 -23.62 -3.44
N ALA A 138 8.27 -24.26 -2.80
CA ALA A 138 8.10 -24.87 -1.49
C ALA A 138 7.74 -23.81 -0.43
N ASN A 139 8.53 -22.75 -0.38
CA ASN A 139 8.35 -21.61 0.50
C ASN A 139 7.03 -20.86 0.25
N PHE A 140 6.72 -20.60 -1.03
CA PHE A 140 5.47 -20.01 -1.47
C PHE A 140 4.27 -20.81 -0.95
N THR A 141 4.33 -22.13 -1.07
CA THR A 141 3.25 -23.02 -0.65
C THR A 141 3.13 -23.10 0.86
N ASN A 142 4.23 -23.10 1.61
CA ASN A 142 4.19 -23.20 3.07
C ASN A 142 3.84 -21.88 3.78
N PHE A 143 3.94 -20.74 3.10
CA PHE A 143 3.74 -19.42 3.72
C PHE A 143 2.38 -19.25 4.42
N HIS A 144 1.28 -19.70 3.81
CA HIS A 144 -0.05 -19.60 4.43
C HIS A 144 -0.16 -20.39 5.74
N ARG A 145 0.62 -21.47 5.89
CA ARG A 145 0.66 -22.31 7.11
C ARG A 145 1.41 -21.62 8.22
N GLU A 146 2.53 -20.98 7.88
CA GLU A 146 3.28 -20.15 8.82
C GLU A 146 2.44 -18.95 9.30
N ALA A 147 1.69 -18.33 8.39
CA ALA A 147 0.73 -17.28 8.72
C ALA A 147 -0.35 -17.78 9.69
N ARG A 148 -0.93 -18.96 9.44
CA ARG A 148 -1.92 -19.59 10.32
C ARG A 148 -1.35 -19.90 11.70
N LYS A 149 -0.12 -20.43 11.77
CA LYS A 149 0.58 -20.67 13.03
C LYS A 149 0.80 -19.38 13.83
N ALA A 150 1.11 -18.27 13.16
CA ALA A 150 1.22 -16.97 13.82
C ALA A 150 -0.12 -16.52 14.42
N ILE A 151 -1.23 -16.71 13.71
CA ILE A 151 -2.59 -16.42 14.21
C ILE A 151 -2.97 -17.33 15.39
N GLU A 152 -2.70 -18.63 15.29
CA GLU A 152 -2.98 -19.58 16.37
C GLU A 152 -2.19 -19.25 17.64
N THR A 153 -0.94 -18.80 17.48
CA THR A 153 -0.16 -18.25 18.60
C THR A 153 -0.84 -17.01 19.17
N ALA A 154 -1.32 -16.10 18.33
CA ALA A 154 -2.02 -14.88 18.75
C ALA A 154 -3.30 -15.12 19.56
N ARG A 155 -3.93 -16.29 19.41
CA ARG A 155 -5.16 -16.70 20.12
C ARG A 155 -4.91 -17.23 21.52
N LEU A 156 -3.66 -17.54 21.85
CA LEU A 156 -3.32 -18.05 23.17
C LEU A 156 -3.60 -16.97 24.24
N PRO A 157 -4.16 -17.31 25.42
CA PRO A 157 -4.51 -16.32 26.45
C PRO A 157 -3.36 -15.42 26.91
N GLU A 158 -2.13 -15.93 26.84
CA GLU A 158 -0.87 -15.23 27.11
C GLU A 158 -0.45 -14.26 26.00
N SER A 159 -0.93 -14.47 24.77
CA SER A 159 -0.63 -13.62 23.62
C SER A 159 -1.56 -12.43 23.61
N ARG A 160 -1.04 -11.32 24.11
CA ARG A 160 -1.76 -10.05 24.18
C ARG A 160 -1.11 -9.03 23.27
N ILE A 161 -1.95 -8.21 22.64
CA ILE A 161 -1.46 -7.03 21.94
C ILE A 161 -0.76 -6.11 22.97
N PRO A 162 0.46 -5.63 22.68
CA PRO A 162 1.24 -4.90 23.67
C PRO A 162 0.63 -3.53 23.98
N ASN A 163 0.90 -3.05 25.20
CA ASN A 163 0.61 -1.69 25.66
C ASN A 163 -0.88 -1.29 25.65
N VAL A 164 -1.81 -2.26 25.69
CA VAL A 164 -3.24 -1.99 25.90
C VAL A 164 -3.61 -2.28 27.36
N PRO A 165 -3.98 -1.27 28.17
CA PRO A 165 -4.26 -1.46 29.60
C PRO A 165 -5.48 -2.37 29.87
N GLU A 166 -5.38 -3.23 30.89
CA GLU A 166 -6.52 -4.06 31.32
C GLU A 166 -7.50 -3.27 32.20
N ASN A 167 -6.99 -2.37 33.05
CA ASN A 167 -7.79 -1.66 34.03
C ASN A 167 -8.56 -0.48 33.43
N LEU A 168 -9.88 -0.43 33.64
CA LEU A 168 -10.78 0.62 33.11
C LEU A 168 -10.37 2.05 33.55
N THR A 169 -9.74 2.18 34.71
CA THR A 169 -9.24 3.45 35.26
C THR A 169 -8.01 3.99 34.52
N GLU A 170 -7.14 3.11 34.00
CA GLU A 170 -5.99 3.51 33.17
C GLU A 170 -6.40 3.87 31.73
N ARG A 171 -7.57 3.40 31.28
CA ARG A 171 -8.08 3.61 29.91
C ARG A 171 -8.55 5.04 29.63
N GLN A 172 -8.92 5.83 30.64
CA GLN A 172 -9.50 7.16 30.41
C GLN A 172 -8.55 8.15 29.71
N GLY A 173 -7.22 7.95 29.79
CA GLY A 173 -6.22 8.78 29.09
C GLY A 173 -5.55 8.13 27.87
N GLN A 174 -5.84 6.85 27.59
CA GLN A 174 -5.14 6.04 26.58
C GLN A 174 -6.10 5.28 25.65
N ARG A 175 -7.37 5.69 25.59
CA ARG A 175 -8.35 4.97 24.75
C ARG A 175 -8.22 5.34 23.27
N ASP A 176 -8.27 6.62 22.94
CA ASP A 176 -8.31 7.11 21.56
C ASP A 176 -7.13 8.02 21.30
N GLY A 177 -6.47 7.86 20.16
CA GLY A 177 -5.39 8.76 19.79
C GLY A 177 -4.95 8.64 18.36
N ILE A 178 -4.12 9.60 17.95
CA ILE A 178 -3.51 9.65 16.64
C ILE A 178 -2.10 9.07 16.74
N VAL A 179 -1.73 8.20 15.80
CA VAL A 179 -0.39 7.63 15.72
C VAL A 179 0.25 8.11 14.42
N MET A 180 1.46 8.67 14.51
CA MET A 180 2.23 9.12 13.36
C MET A 180 3.63 8.51 13.39
N VAL A 181 4.17 8.15 12.23
CA VAL A 181 5.57 7.79 12.07
C VAL A 181 6.30 8.92 11.34
N VAL A 182 7.43 9.35 11.88
CA VAL A 182 8.21 10.46 11.33
C VAL A 182 9.67 10.08 11.17
N TYR A 183 10.27 10.51 10.07
CA TYR A 183 11.70 10.45 9.80
C TYR A 183 12.23 11.86 9.48
N PRO A 184 13.54 12.13 9.57
CA PRO A 184 14.08 13.50 9.60
C PRO A 184 13.64 14.42 8.46
N LYS A 185 13.44 13.88 7.25
CA LYS A 185 13.03 14.66 6.08
C LYS A 185 11.57 15.12 6.14
N LEU A 186 10.69 14.37 6.82
CA LEU A 186 9.25 14.70 6.93
C LEU A 186 8.89 15.47 8.19
N VAL A 187 9.87 15.88 9.01
CA VAL A 187 9.58 16.69 10.20
C VAL A 187 8.80 17.97 9.86
N PRO A 188 9.13 18.75 8.81
CA PRO A 188 8.33 19.93 8.46
C PRO A 188 6.87 19.58 8.10
N SER A 189 6.65 18.49 7.37
CA SER A 189 5.30 17.98 7.07
C SER A 189 4.56 17.56 8.35
N ALA A 190 5.19 16.78 9.23
CA ALA A 190 4.59 16.34 10.49
C ALA A 190 4.25 17.53 11.41
N TYR A 191 5.17 18.50 11.53
CA TYR A 191 4.96 19.71 12.31
C TYR A 191 3.74 20.48 11.77
N ALA A 192 3.67 20.68 10.45
CA ALA A 192 2.54 21.34 9.81
C ALA A 192 1.21 20.61 10.02
N ALA A 193 1.20 19.28 9.90
CA ALA A 193 0.02 18.44 10.14
C ALA A 193 -0.46 18.56 11.60
N ILE A 194 0.45 18.49 12.57
CA ILE A 194 0.12 18.59 14.00
C ILE A 194 -0.39 19.99 14.36
N ARG A 195 0.28 21.05 13.90
CA ARG A 195 -0.19 22.44 14.07
C ARG A 195 -1.58 22.63 13.48
N THR A 196 -1.82 22.07 12.30
CA THR A 196 -3.15 22.12 11.66
C THR A 196 -4.20 21.39 12.49
N LEU A 197 -3.90 20.19 12.98
CA LEU A 197 -4.79 19.45 13.88
C LEU A 197 -5.14 20.27 15.13
N ARG A 198 -4.14 20.91 15.76
CA ARG A 198 -4.34 21.64 17.02
C ARG A 198 -5.01 22.99 16.84
N GLU A 199 -4.56 23.78 15.88
CA GLU A 199 -4.93 25.20 15.79
C GLU A 199 -6.04 25.47 14.77
N VAL A 200 -6.03 24.75 13.65
CA VAL A 200 -7.03 24.93 12.59
C VAL A 200 -8.25 24.05 12.87
N GLN A 201 -8.01 22.78 13.21
CA GLN A 201 -9.09 21.80 13.40
C GLN A 201 -9.53 21.65 14.86
N GLN A 202 -8.85 22.31 15.80
CA GLN A 202 -9.16 22.25 17.23
C GLN A 202 -9.27 20.80 17.76
N CYS A 203 -8.50 19.88 17.18
CA CYS A 203 -8.49 18.47 17.52
C CYS A 203 -7.76 18.25 18.84
N GLN A 204 -8.46 17.61 19.79
CA GLN A 204 -7.96 17.34 21.14
C GLN A 204 -7.52 15.87 21.34
N LEU A 205 -7.40 15.08 20.28
CA LEU A 205 -6.90 13.71 20.42
C LEU A 205 -5.42 13.72 20.80
N PRO A 206 -4.96 12.92 21.78
CA PRO A 206 -3.55 12.76 22.07
C PRO A 206 -2.81 12.16 20.87
N ILE A 207 -1.52 12.46 20.71
CA ILE A 207 -0.71 12.03 19.56
C ILE A 207 0.48 11.21 20.05
N GLU A 208 0.74 10.07 19.42
CA GLU A 208 2.01 9.37 19.53
C GLU A 208 2.83 9.59 18.27
N ILE A 209 4.04 10.15 18.43
CA ILE A 209 5.02 10.32 17.36
C ILE A 209 6.08 9.22 17.51
N TRP A 210 6.06 8.28 16.58
CA TRP A 210 7.01 7.17 16.49
C TRP A 210 8.15 7.51 15.52
N TYR A 211 9.38 7.20 15.89
CA TYR A 211 10.55 7.46 15.04
C TYR A 211 11.67 6.45 15.27
N LEU A 212 12.45 6.15 14.24
CA LEU A 212 13.60 5.25 14.33
C LEU A 212 14.80 6.01 14.91
N ASP A 213 15.30 5.56 16.06
CA ASP A 213 16.34 6.28 16.82
C ASP A 213 17.60 6.52 15.97
N THR A 214 18.02 5.50 15.22
CA THR A 214 19.21 5.54 14.36
C THR A 214 19.12 6.51 13.17
N GLU A 215 17.91 6.91 12.76
CA GLU A 215 17.74 7.91 11.70
C GLU A 215 17.92 9.32 12.25
N PHE A 216 17.44 9.58 13.47
CA PHE A 216 17.54 10.87 14.13
C PHE A 216 18.89 11.12 14.80
N GLU A 217 19.63 10.07 15.19
CA GLU A 217 21.03 10.22 15.62
C GLU A 217 21.89 10.94 14.57
N LYS A 218 21.59 10.75 13.28
CA LYS A 218 22.31 11.38 12.16
C LYS A 218 21.81 12.79 11.82
N ALA A 219 20.71 13.21 12.43
CA ALA A 219 20.03 14.46 12.16
C ALA A 219 19.37 15.00 13.44
N SER A 220 20.15 15.16 14.51
CA SER A 220 19.65 15.47 15.86
C SER A 220 18.78 16.73 15.89
N ASP A 221 19.16 17.76 15.13
CA ASP A 221 18.41 19.02 15.06
C ASP A 221 17.06 18.88 14.36
N ALA A 222 16.86 17.83 13.55
CA ALA A 222 15.60 17.61 12.86
C ALA A 222 14.43 17.38 13.83
N MET A 223 14.67 16.93 15.07
CA MET A 223 13.59 16.70 16.04
C MET A 223 13.13 17.97 16.78
N LYS A 224 13.95 19.03 16.78
CA LYS A 224 13.68 20.28 17.51
C LYS A 224 12.27 20.85 17.24
N PRO A 225 11.78 20.93 15.99
CA PRO A 225 10.46 21.51 15.73
C PRO A 225 9.34 20.71 16.41
N LEU A 226 9.39 19.38 16.35
CA LEU A 226 8.37 18.55 16.99
C LEU A 226 8.44 18.64 18.52
N GLN A 227 9.65 18.72 19.09
CA GLN A 227 9.83 18.92 20.53
C GLN A 227 9.26 20.26 21.02
N ALA A 228 9.33 21.31 20.19
CA ALA A 228 8.74 22.61 20.52
C ALA A 228 7.20 22.56 20.66
N LEU A 229 6.53 21.59 20.02
CA LEU A 229 5.07 21.41 20.13
C LEU A 229 4.60 20.87 21.49
N VAL A 230 5.51 20.37 22.33
CA VAL A 230 5.18 19.82 23.66
C VAL A 230 4.82 20.91 24.66
N VAL A 231 5.20 22.17 24.41
CA VAL A 231 5.28 23.23 25.43
C VAL A 231 4.05 24.16 25.46
N ILE A 232 2.90 23.79 24.89
CA ILE A 232 1.76 24.71 24.78
C ILE A 232 0.57 24.29 25.66
N ASP A 233 0.34 25.06 26.74
CA ASP A 233 -0.93 25.31 27.44
C ASP A 233 -1.91 24.13 27.61
N ASN A 234 -1.62 23.17 28.51
CA ASN A 234 -2.56 22.12 28.95
C ASN A 234 -3.25 21.31 27.80
N THR A 235 -2.62 21.25 26.63
CA THR A 235 -3.14 20.60 25.43
C THR A 235 -2.83 19.09 25.45
N PRO A 236 -3.69 18.22 24.87
CA PRO A 236 -3.52 16.76 24.81
C PRO A 236 -2.11 16.29 24.42
N VAL A 237 -1.63 15.32 25.21
CA VAL A 237 -0.23 14.86 25.27
C VAL A 237 0.27 14.40 23.90
N ILE A 238 1.33 15.05 23.41
CA ILE A 238 2.19 14.52 22.34
C ILE A 238 3.26 13.64 23.01
N ASN A 239 3.24 12.35 22.73
CA ASN A 239 4.19 11.38 23.26
C ASN A 239 5.19 10.95 22.19
N PHE A 240 6.47 11.06 22.49
CA PHE A 240 7.54 10.60 21.61
C PHE A 240 7.90 9.14 21.91
N ARG A 241 7.89 8.29 20.89
CA ARG A 241 8.13 6.85 20.99
C ARG A 241 9.28 6.44 20.07
N LYS A 242 10.35 5.94 20.68
CA LYS A 242 11.51 5.44 19.92
C LYS A 242 11.24 4.03 19.40
N ILE A 243 11.54 3.81 18.13
CA ILE A 243 11.69 2.50 17.52
C ILE A 243 13.18 2.12 17.63
N LEU A 244 13.45 1.00 18.28
CA LEU A 244 14.81 0.46 18.44
C LEU A 244 15.08 -0.72 17.48
N ASP A 245 14.03 -1.41 17.03
CA ASP A 245 14.16 -2.51 16.06
C ASP A 245 14.43 -1.95 14.66
N ARG A 246 15.66 -2.16 14.16
CA ARG A 246 16.10 -1.69 12.85
C ARG A 246 15.33 -2.32 11.67
N ARG A 247 14.64 -3.44 11.90
CA ARG A 247 13.76 -4.06 10.89
C ARG A 247 12.50 -3.22 10.64
N ALA A 248 12.10 -2.41 11.61
CA ALA A 248 10.99 -1.46 11.50
C ALA A 248 11.48 -0.13 10.90
N SER A 249 11.88 -0.17 9.62
CA SER A 249 12.35 0.99 8.85
C SER A 249 11.55 1.16 7.56
N GLY A 250 11.45 2.39 7.06
CA GLY A 250 10.58 2.72 5.93
C GLY A 250 9.12 2.34 6.21
N PHE A 251 8.49 1.63 5.26
CA PHE A 251 7.09 1.21 5.34
C PHE A 251 6.75 0.33 6.56
N SER A 252 7.69 -0.50 7.04
CA SER A 252 7.42 -1.39 8.18
C SER A 252 7.35 -0.66 9.52
N ALA A 253 7.87 0.57 9.62
CA ALA A 253 7.79 1.39 10.83
C ALA A 253 6.33 1.73 11.19
N LYS A 254 5.47 1.91 10.19
CA LYS A 254 4.02 2.13 10.36
C LYS A 254 3.35 0.95 11.07
N VAL A 255 3.58 -0.25 10.55
CA VAL A 255 3.03 -1.49 11.14
C VAL A 255 3.55 -1.67 12.57
N PHE A 256 4.83 -1.38 12.81
CA PHE A 256 5.40 -1.41 14.16
C PHE A 256 4.69 -0.44 15.10
N ALA A 257 4.53 0.83 14.70
CA ALA A 257 3.88 1.85 15.52
C ALA A 257 2.42 1.51 15.83
N VAL A 258 1.66 1.06 14.83
CA VAL A 258 0.27 0.58 15.00
C VAL A 258 0.21 -0.61 15.97
N TYR A 259 1.11 -1.58 15.81
CA TYR A 259 1.12 -2.77 16.66
C TYR A 259 1.55 -2.47 18.10
N HIS A 260 2.45 -1.52 18.32
CA HIS A 260 3.03 -1.19 19.64
C HIS A 260 2.50 0.08 20.31
N SER A 261 1.51 0.75 19.71
CA SER A 261 0.88 1.96 20.28
C SER A 261 0.37 1.74 21.71
N HIS A 262 0.28 2.80 22.51
CA HIS A 262 -0.38 2.73 23.82
C HIS A 262 -1.89 3.03 23.74
N PHE A 263 -2.39 3.47 22.58
CA PHE A 263 -3.82 3.71 22.41
C PHE A 263 -4.57 2.42 22.10
N GLU A 264 -5.73 2.20 22.71
CA GLU A 264 -6.60 1.06 22.37
C GLU A 264 -7.19 1.20 20.96
N ARG A 265 -7.63 2.42 20.61
CA ARG A 265 -8.26 2.77 19.33
C ARG A 265 -7.42 3.85 18.67
N ILE A 266 -6.93 3.57 17.48
CA ILE A 266 -5.99 4.45 16.78
C ILE A 266 -6.60 5.01 15.52
N LEU A 267 -6.29 6.28 15.26
CA LEU A 267 -6.26 6.84 13.91
C LEU A 267 -4.78 6.97 13.53
N PHE A 268 -4.27 6.06 12.71
CA PHE A 268 -2.95 6.26 12.14
C PHE A 268 -3.01 7.34 11.05
N LEU A 269 -2.03 8.23 11.00
CA LEU A 269 -1.85 9.24 9.95
C LEU A 269 -0.37 9.30 9.53
N ASP A 270 -0.12 9.21 8.22
CA ASP A 270 1.18 9.55 7.66
C ASP A 270 1.50 11.04 7.91
N ALA A 271 2.80 11.37 8.00
CA ALA A 271 3.29 12.70 8.34
C ALA A 271 2.89 13.81 7.35
N ASP A 272 2.44 13.42 6.16
CA ASP A 272 2.05 14.26 5.03
C ASP A 272 0.58 14.05 4.63
N ASN A 273 -0.20 13.47 5.54
CA ASN A 273 -1.64 13.30 5.44
C ASN A 273 -2.36 14.17 6.46
N VAL A 274 -3.16 15.12 5.97
CA VAL A 274 -3.77 16.16 6.81
C VAL A 274 -5.28 16.08 6.68
N PRO A 275 -6.03 16.07 7.80
CA PRO A 275 -7.47 16.11 7.71
C PRO A 275 -8.00 17.52 7.42
N SER A 276 -9.04 17.58 6.59
CA SER A 276 -9.76 18.81 6.21
C SER A 276 -10.61 19.38 7.35
N ARG A 277 -11.00 18.53 8.31
CA ARG A 277 -11.82 18.86 9.48
C ARG A 277 -11.38 18.03 10.70
N ASN A 278 -11.86 18.37 11.89
CA ASN A 278 -11.55 17.61 13.11
C ASN A 278 -11.92 16.10 12.95
N PRO A 279 -10.96 15.17 13.03
CA PRO A 279 -11.23 13.75 12.77
C PRO A 279 -11.79 12.98 13.98
N ASN A 280 -11.99 13.62 15.13
CA ASN A 280 -12.42 12.95 16.37
C ASN A 280 -13.75 12.18 16.22
N PHE A 281 -14.67 12.67 15.38
CA PHE A 281 -15.97 12.03 15.18
C PHE A 281 -15.87 10.59 14.65
N LEU A 282 -14.75 10.24 13.99
CA LEU A 282 -14.51 8.91 13.44
C LEU A 282 -14.60 7.80 14.51
N PHE A 283 -14.14 8.06 15.74
CA PHE A 283 -14.19 7.08 16.84
C PHE A 283 -15.61 6.76 17.34
N SER A 284 -16.59 7.56 16.91
CA SER A 284 -18.01 7.40 17.20
C SER A 284 -18.85 7.18 15.94
N SER A 285 -18.22 7.08 14.76
CA SER A 285 -18.96 6.89 13.52
C SER A 285 -19.63 5.51 13.51
N PRO A 286 -20.81 5.36 12.88
CA PRO A 286 -21.49 4.06 12.80
C PRO A 286 -20.59 2.96 12.24
N GLU A 287 -19.80 3.28 11.22
CA GLU A 287 -18.89 2.37 10.54
C GLU A 287 -17.83 1.81 11.50
N PHE A 288 -17.26 2.67 12.34
CA PHE A 288 -16.24 2.27 13.30
C PHE A 288 -16.84 1.57 14.52
N VAL A 289 -17.98 2.03 15.03
CA VAL A 289 -18.65 1.38 16.17
C VAL A 289 -19.09 -0.04 15.79
N GLU A 290 -19.62 -0.23 14.59
CA GLU A 290 -20.07 -1.53 14.10
C GLU A 290 -18.90 -2.49 13.88
N THR A 291 -17.83 -2.04 13.23
CA THR A 291 -16.77 -2.94 12.73
C THR A 291 -15.48 -2.90 13.53
N GLY A 292 -15.17 -1.79 14.19
CA GLY A 292 -13.90 -1.53 14.86
C GLY A 292 -12.73 -1.30 13.90
N ALA A 293 -12.96 -1.22 12.59
CA ALA A 293 -11.92 -0.92 11.61
C ALA A 293 -12.49 -0.16 10.41
N VAL A 294 -11.94 1.01 10.09
CA VAL A 294 -12.29 1.78 8.89
C VAL A 294 -11.05 1.99 8.03
N PHE A 295 -11.17 1.65 6.75
CA PHE A 295 -10.12 1.75 5.75
C PHE A 295 -10.56 2.62 4.58
N TRP A 296 -9.58 3.23 3.92
CA TRP A 296 -9.80 4.10 2.78
C TRP A 296 -9.27 3.48 1.49
N PRO A 297 -9.98 3.66 0.36
CA PRO A 297 -9.51 3.18 -0.93
C PRO A 297 -8.30 4.00 -1.40
N ASP A 298 -7.39 3.35 -2.09
CA ASP A 298 -6.36 3.96 -2.92
C ASP A 298 -6.91 4.22 -4.34
N PHE A 299 -6.12 4.83 -5.21
CA PHE A 299 -6.44 5.01 -6.62
C PHE A 299 -6.61 3.70 -7.39
N TRP A 300 -6.03 2.61 -6.92
CA TRP A 300 -5.96 1.38 -7.72
C TRP A 300 -7.12 0.44 -7.43
N HIS A 301 -7.85 0.14 -8.50
CA HIS A 301 -8.79 -0.96 -8.58
C HIS A 301 -8.14 -2.13 -9.34
N PRO A 302 -8.48 -3.41 -9.07
CA PRO A 302 -7.88 -4.56 -9.75
C PRO A 302 -7.84 -4.49 -11.29
N GLY A 303 -8.81 -3.83 -11.93
CA GLY A 303 -8.83 -3.61 -13.38
C GLY A 303 -7.82 -2.58 -13.91
N HIS A 304 -7.25 -1.73 -13.04
CA HIS A 304 -6.36 -0.62 -13.39
C HIS A 304 -5.17 -0.48 -12.41
N THR A 305 -4.81 -1.55 -11.71
CA THR A 305 -3.71 -1.54 -10.73
C THR A 305 -2.35 -1.48 -11.41
N ILE A 306 -1.47 -0.66 -10.83
CA ILE A 306 -0.04 -0.61 -11.19
C ILE A 306 0.84 -1.53 -10.32
N PHE A 307 0.25 -2.18 -9.31
CA PHE A 307 0.95 -3.02 -8.33
C PHE A 307 0.68 -4.52 -8.52
N ASN A 308 0.08 -4.91 -9.65
CA ASN A 308 -0.18 -6.30 -9.99
C ASN A 308 -1.11 -7.02 -8.98
N ILE A 309 -2.05 -6.28 -8.36
CA ILE A 309 -3.12 -6.81 -7.49
C ILE A 309 -4.41 -6.98 -8.33
N ASN A 310 -4.29 -7.71 -9.45
CA ASN A 310 -5.41 -8.04 -10.33
C ASN A 310 -5.98 -9.44 -9.99
N ASN A 311 -7.05 -9.87 -10.65
CA ASN A 311 -7.72 -11.16 -10.37
C ASN A 311 -6.86 -12.41 -10.64
N GLN A 312 -5.80 -12.30 -11.44
CA GLN A 312 -4.88 -13.38 -11.78
C GLN A 312 -3.57 -13.32 -11.00
N SER A 313 -3.38 -12.34 -10.11
CA SER A 313 -2.15 -12.18 -9.34
C SER A 313 -1.77 -13.43 -8.56
N LEU A 314 -0.48 -13.77 -8.53
CA LEU A 314 0.05 -14.83 -7.65
C LEU A 314 -0.23 -14.56 -6.16
N LEU A 315 -0.52 -13.32 -5.79
CA LEU A 315 -0.88 -12.92 -4.43
C LEU A 315 -2.01 -13.78 -3.85
N TRP A 316 -3.04 -14.08 -4.64
CA TRP A 316 -4.22 -14.79 -4.15
C TRP A 316 -3.90 -16.23 -3.77
N GLU A 317 -3.12 -16.93 -4.61
CA GLU A 317 -2.64 -18.26 -4.26
C GLU A 317 -1.63 -18.22 -3.11
N PHE A 318 -0.73 -17.23 -3.10
CA PHE A 318 0.28 -17.08 -2.05
C PHE A 318 -0.33 -16.94 -0.66
N LEU A 319 -1.42 -16.17 -0.55
CA LEU A 319 -2.14 -15.98 0.71
C LEU A 319 -3.18 -17.06 0.99
N ASP A 320 -3.39 -17.98 0.04
CA ASP A 320 -4.48 -18.96 0.09
C ASP A 320 -5.83 -18.25 0.29
N MET A 321 -6.15 -17.34 -0.63
CA MET A 321 -7.35 -16.51 -0.59
C MET A 321 -8.01 -16.47 -1.97
N PRO A 322 -9.35 -16.44 -2.03
CA PRO A 322 -10.03 -16.11 -3.28
C PRO A 322 -9.76 -14.66 -3.66
N PHE A 323 -9.80 -14.36 -4.96
CA PHE A 323 -9.79 -12.99 -5.45
C PHE A 323 -11.00 -12.21 -4.89
N VAL A 324 -10.75 -10.97 -4.47
CA VAL A 324 -11.78 -10.04 -4.02
C VAL A 324 -11.74 -8.79 -4.89
N ASP A 325 -12.83 -8.53 -5.61
CA ASP A 325 -12.97 -7.33 -6.46
C ASP A 325 -13.35 -6.11 -5.62
N MET A 326 -12.32 -5.40 -5.17
CA MET A 326 -12.44 -4.16 -4.41
C MET A 326 -11.20 -3.29 -4.61
N PHE A 327 -11.31 -1.99 -4.31
CA PHE A 327 -10.15 -1.11 -4.28
C PHE A 327 -9.06 -1.65 -3.36
N GLU A 328 -7.81 -1.46 -3.80
CA GLU A 328 -6.67 -1.53 -2.89
C GLU A 328 -6.84 -0.49 -1.78
N GLN A 329 -6.27 -0.76 -0.62
CA GLN A 329 -6.34 0.11 0.55
C GLN A 329 -5.17 1.09 0.55
N GLU A 330 -5.41 2.34 0.93
CA GLU A 330 -4.35 3.29 1.29
C GLU A 330 -4.05 3.15 2.78
N SER A 331 -2.78 3.02 3.17
CA SER A 331 -2.36 2.91 4.57
C SER A 331 -1.92 4.24 5.19
N GLY A 332 -1.91 5.32 4.41
CA GLY A 332 -1.66 6.68 4.89
C GLY A 332 -2.64 7.16 5.97
N GLN A 333 -3.79 6.50 6.07
CA GLN A 333 -4.68 6.60 7.22
C GLN A 333 -5.50 5.32 7.41
N ILE A 334 -5.57 4.87 8.64
CA ILE A 334 -6.39 3.72 9.06
C ILE A 334 -6.95 3.99 10.45
N LEU A 335 -8.20 3.57 10.69
CA LEU A 335 -8.84 3.69 11.98
C LEU A 335 -9.10 2.29 12.54
N ILE A 336 -8.50 1.92 13.66
CA ILE A 336 -8.50 0.53 14.16
C ILE A 336 -8.71 0.50 15.67
N ASP A 337 -9.64 -0.33 16.13
CA ASP A 337 -9.70 -0.86 17.50
C ASP A 337 -8.74 -2.04 17.61
N ARG A 338 -7.58 -1.79 18.23
CA ARG A 338 -6.47 -2.74 18.27
C ARG A 338 -6.83 -3.98 19.09
N ARG A 339 -7.63 -3.83 20.14
CA ARG A 339 -8.04 -4.93 21.00
C ARG A 339 -9.02 -5.85 20.27
N ARG A 340 -9.99 -5.28 19.56
CA ARG A 340 -10.96 -6.06 18.76
C ARG A 340 -10.31 -6.79 17.59
N HIS A 341 -9.22 -6.25 17.04
CA HIS A 341 -8.55 -6.76 15.85
C HIS A 341 -7.12 -7.28 16.13
N ALA A 342 -6.87 -7.81 17.33
CA ALA A 342 -5.54 -8.29 17.73
C ALA A 342 -5.00 -9.39 16.81
N GLU A 343 -5.83 -10.35 16.41
CA GLU A 343 -5.43 -11.43 15.47
C GLU A 343 -5.04 -10.88 14.10
N ALA A 344 -5.82 -9.92 13.58
CA ALA A 344 -5.54 -9.31 12.29
C ALA A 344 -4.26 -8.47 12.32
N LEU A 345 -4.02 -7.75 13.42
CA LEU A 345 -2.77 -7.02 13.63
C LEU A 345 -1.55 -7.93 13.76
N GLU A 346 -1.68 -9.09 14.41
CA GLU A 346 -0.59 -10.08 14.44
C GLU A 346 -0.30 -10.62 13.03
N LEU A 347 -1.33 -10.84 12.22
CA LEU A 347 -1.15 -11.27 10.83
C LEU A 347 -0.47 -10.19 9.97
N VAL A 348 -0.83 -8.90 10.11
CA VAL A 348 -0.13 -7.80 9.43
C VAL A 348 1.34 -7.73 9.87
N LYS A 349 1.60 -7.87 11.16
CA LYS A 349 2.96 -7.93 11.71
C LYS A 349 3.73 -9.12 11.14
N PHE A 350 3.12 -10.30 11.07
CA PHE A 350 3.71 -11.47 10.43
C PHE A 350 4.07 -11.19 8.97
N TYR A 351 3.13 -10.70 8.16
CA TYR A 351 3.38 -10.34 6.75
C TYR A 351 4.53 -9.35 6.58
N THR A 352 4.64 -8.38 7.49
CA THR A 352 5.63 -7.30 7.42
C THR A 352 7.02 -7.75 7.83
N PHE A 353 7.14 -8.55 8.90
CA PHE A 353 8.42 -8.89 9.52
C PHE A 353 8.92 -10.31 9.24
N HIS A 354 8.13 -11.12 8.53
CA HIS A 354 8.54 -12.45 8.09
C HIS A 354 9.86 -12.40 7.29
N GLN A 355 10.75 -13.36 7.56
CA GLN A 355 11.98 -13.53 6.81
C GLN A 355 12.07 -14.96 6.26
N PRO A 356 12.30 -15.11 4.95
CA PRO A 356 12.51 -14.05 3.95
C PRO A 356 11.22 -13.26 3.64
N SER A 357 11.35 -11.99 3.24
CA SER A 357 10.21 -11.15 2.86
C SER A 357 9.73 -11.47 1.44
N TYR A 358 8.81 -12.42 1.30
CA TYR A 358 8.29 -12.85 0.00
C TYR A 358 7.51 -11.75 -0.72
N PHE A 359 6.75 -10.91 0.00
CA PHE A 359 6.03 -9.78 -0.61
C PHE A 359 6.97 -8.85 -1.39
N VAL A 360 8.13 -8.54 -0.82
CA VAL A 360 9.15 -7.69 -1.45
C VAL A 360 9.90 -8.45 -2.56
N GLN A 361 10.35 -9.68 -2.28
CA GLN A 361 11.13 -10.47 -3.24
C GLN A 361 10.33 -10.81 -4.50
N MET A 362 9.04 -11.11 -4.34
CA MET A 362 8.13 -11.49 -5.42
C MET A 362 7.24 -10.33 -5.90
N LYS A 363 7.39 -9.13 -5.31
CA LYS A 363 6.61 -7.92 -5.69
C LYS A 363 5.10 -8.14 -5.70
N LEU A 364 4.59 -8.85 -4.69
CA LEU A 364 3.17 -9.18 -4.59
C LEU A 364 2.34 -8.03 -4.02
N VAL A 365 2.95 -7.18 -3.19
CA VAL A 365 2.36 -5.96 -2.62
C VAL A 365 3.46 -4.90 -2.55
N TYR A 366 3.09 -3.62 -2.75
CA TYR A 366 4.00 -2.50 -2.60
C TYR A 366 3.98 -1.95 -1.16
N GLY A 367 5.05 -2.19 -0.40
CA GLY A 367 5.16 -1.73 0.98
C GLY A 367 4.12 -2.37 1.91
N ASP A 368 3.62 -1.58 2.86
CA ASP A 368 2.60 -1.99 3.83
C ASP A 368 1.16 -1.71 3.37
N LYS A 369 1.03 -0.93 2.29
CA LYS A 369 -0.20 -0.30 1.80
C LYS A 369 -1.45 -1.17 1.92
N ASP A 370 -1.40 -2.38 1.40
CA ASP A 370 -2.56 -3.27 1.28
C ASP A 370 -2.54 -4.43 2.30
N LEU A 371 -1.51 -4.50 3.15
CA LEU A 371 -1.33 -5.62 4.09
C LEU A 371 -2.43 -5.66 5.16
N PHE A 372 -2.93 -4.51 5.61
CA PHE A 372 -4.05 -4.45 6.56
C PHE A 372 -5.33 -5.01 5.91
N ARG A 373 -5.71 -4.54 4.72
CA ARG A 373 -6.85 -5.10 3.98
C ARG A 373 -6.74 -6.61 3.79
N LEU A 374 -5.57 -7.10 3.36
CA LEU A 374 -5.34 -8.52 3.10
C LEU A 374 -5.48 -9.37 4.37
N ALA A 375 -4.93 -8.92 5.50
CA ALA A 375 -5.06 -9.62 6.77
C ALA A 375 -6.53 -9.69 7.26
N TRP A 376 -7.28 -8.59 7.13
CA TRP A 376 -8.69 -8.57 7.50
C TRP A 376 -9.53 -9.50 6.63
N LEU A 377 -9.27 -9.51 5.32
CA LEU A 377 -9.94 -10.43 4.39
C LEU A 377 -9.60 -11.89 4.67
N LYS A 378 -8.33 -12.22 4.95
CA LYS A 378 -7.91 -13.60 5.28
C LYS A 378 -8.64 -14.15 6.51
N LEU A 379 -8.84 -13.31 7.51
CA LEU A 379 -9.48 -13.68 8.78
C LEU A 379 -11.00 -13.50 8.77
N ALA A 380 -11.60 -13.00 7.68
CA ALA A 380 -12.98 -12.55 7.64
C ALA A 380 -13.32 -11.58 8.80
N ALA A 381 -12.35 -10.77 9.22
CA ALA A 381 -12.51 -9.80 10.29
C ALA A 381 -13.38 -8.62 9.79
N PRO A 382 -14.31 -8.09 10.61
CA PRO A 382 -15.18 -7.00 10.19
C PRO A 382 -14.40 -5.70 9.98
N PHE A 383 -14.61 -5.04 8.85
CA PHE A 383 -14.11 -3.69 8.58
C PHE A 383 -15.06 -2.94 7.64
N HIS A 384 -14.98 -1.62 7.63
CA HIS A 384 -15.64 -0.77 6.68
C HIS A 384 -14.63 -0.18 5.70
N MET A 385 -14.79 -0.47 4.40
CA MET A 385 -14.08 0.24 3.33
C MET A 385 -14.91 1.43 2.89
N ILE A 386 -14.36 2.65 2.96
CA ILE A 386 -15.02 3.85 2.43
C ILE A 386 -15.35 3.64 0.95
N LYS A 387 -16.61 3.89 0.60
CA LYS A 387 -17.17 3.55 -0.72
C LYS A 387 -16.89 4.61 -1.78
N THR A 388 -16.67 5.85 -1.36
CA THR A 388 -16.41 6.99 -2.23
C THR A 388 -14.98 6.87 -2.79
N PRO A 389 -14.81 6.78 -4.13
CA PRO A 389 -13.48 6.72 -4.72
C PRO A 389 -12.63 7.95 -4.35
N PRO A 390 -11.30 7.83 -4.30
CA PRO A 390 -10.45 8.98 -4.06
C PRO A 390 -10.57 10.04 -5.16
N ALA A 391 -10.49 11.30 -4.76
CA ALA A 391 -10.30 12.43 -5.66
C ALA A 391 -8.81 12.81 -5.71
N ILE A 392 -8.45 13.75 -6.58
CA ILE A 392 -7.07 14.16 -6.80
C ILE A 392 -6.97 15.69 -6.72
N ALA A 393 -6.25 16.21 -5.74
CA ALA A 393 -5.91 17.63 -5.68
C ALA A 393 -4.59 17.90 -6.41
N GLY A 394 -4.54 19.02 -7.14
CA GLY A 394 -3.39 19.34 -7.97
C GLY A 394 -3.38 20.76 -8.53
N LYS A 395 -2.31 21.03 -9.30
CA LYS A 395 -2.06 22.32 -9.93
C LYS A 395 -2.44 22.27 -11.41
N ILE A 396 -3.09 23.33 -11.90
CA ILE A 396 -3.26 23.55 -13.34
C ILE A 396 -2.27 24.62 -13.80
N MET A 397 -1.47 24.29 -14.81
CA MET A 397 -0.54 25.21 -15.48
C MET A 397 -0.74 25.10 -16.99
N ASN A 398 -0.99 26.22 -17.66
CA ASN A 398 -1.25 26.29 -19.10
C ASN A 398 -2.32 25.28 -19.61
N GLY A 399 -3.34 25.00 -18.79
CA GLY A 399 -4.39 24.02 -19.10
C GLY A 399 -4.00 22.55 -18.85
N SER A 400 -2.75 22.26 -18.48
CA SER A 400 -2.32 20.94 -18.01
C SER A 400 -2.52 20.81 -16.50
N PHE A 401 -3.30 19.83 -16.08
CA PHE A 401 -3.42 19.42 -14.67
C PHE A 401 -2.30 18.46 -14.29
N CYS A 402 -1.77 18.63 -13.08
CA CYS A 402 -0.90 17.68 -12.41
C CYS A 402 -1.43 17.40 -11.00
N GLY A 403 -1.99 16.21 -10.80
CA GLY A 403 -2.42 15.73 -9.50
C GLY A 403 -1.24 15.31 -8.64
N LEU A 404 -1.19 15.81 -7.41
CA LEU A 404 -0.06 15.67 -6.50
C LEU A 404 -0.48 15.19 -5.10
N THR A 405 -1.78 15.23 -4.80
CA THR A 405 -2.35 14.87 -3.50
C THR A 405 -3.55 13.97 -3.72
N MET A 406 -3.57 12.81 -3.05
CA MET A 406 -4.75 11.96 -2.95
C MET A 406 -5.73 12.59 -1.96
N VAL A 407 -6.99 12.71 -2.37
CA VAL A 407 -8.05 13.26 -1.55
C VAL A 407 -9.06 12.15 -1.26
N GLN A 408 -9.31 11.91 0.03
CA GLN A 408 -10.15 10.80 0.48
C GLN A 408 -11.28 11.31 1.36
N HIS A 409 -12.37 10.57 1.36
CA HIS A 409 -13.65 11.02 1.88
C HIS A 409 -14.02 10.28 3.16
N ASP A 410 -14.99 10.79 3.90
CA ASP A 410 -15.71 10.00 4.90
C ASP A 410 -16.82 9.15 4.27
N ALA A 411 -17.61 8.49 5.13
CA ALA A 411 -18.70 7.63 4.70
C ALA A 411 -19.91 8.41 4.13
N GLN A 412 -19.97 9.72 4.35
CA GLN A 412 -20.98 10.61 3.79
C GLN A 412 -20.56 11.14 2.40
N GLY A 413 -19.29 10.97 2.03
CA GLY A 413 -18.72 11.42 0.77
C GLY A 413 -18.09 12.80 0.85
N ASP A 414 -17.96 13.39 2.04
CA ASP A 414 -17.29 14.67 2.22
C ASP A 414 -15.77 14.46 2.28
N VAL A 415 -15.02 15.41 1.72
CA VAL A 415 -13.54 15.38 1.76
C VAL A 415 -13.08 15.42 3.21
N LEU A 416 -12.28 14.43 3.60
CA LEU A 416 -11.76 14.30 4.97
C LEU A 416 -10.23 14.30 5.01
N PHE A 417 -9.53 13.61 4.11
CA PHE A 417 -8.08 13.46 4.17
C PHE A 417 -7.42 13.96 2.89
N LEU A 418 -6.30 14.69 3.04
CA LEU A 418 -5.46 15.18 1.95
C LEU A 418 -4.04 14.63 2.13
N HIS A 419 -3.75 13.53 1.44
CA HIS A 419 -2.47 12.82 1.50
C HIS A 419 -1.57 13.25 0.34
N ARG A 420 -0.48 13.97 0.66
CA ARG A 420 0.46 14.47 -0.36
C ARG A 420 1.34 13.35 -0.89
N ASN A 421 0.90 12.61 -1.91
CA ASN A 421 1.68 11.53 -2.51
C ASN A 421 2.96 12.02 -3.21
N SER A 422 3.02 13.30 -3.58
CA SER A 422 4.16 14.00 -4.17
C SER A 422 4.24 15.41 -3.60
N HIS A 423 5.36 16.12 -3.80
CA HIS A 423 5.56 17.47 -3.26
C HIS A 423 5.24 17.56 -1.75
N LYS A 424 5.96 16.74 -0.97
CA LYS A 424 5.93 16.78 0.51
C LYS A 424 6.32 18.17 0.99
N LEU A 425 5.78 18.61 2.12
CA LEU A 425 6.13 19.92 2.69
C LEU A 425 7.52 19.83 3.32
N MET A 426 8.43 20.66 2.80
CA MET A 426 9.82 20.68 3.22
C MET A 426 10.15 21.91 4.05
N GLY A 427 9.32 22.96 4.01
CA GLY A 427 9.60 24.24 4.67
C GLY A 427 10.77 25.01 4.04
N GLU A 428 11.26 24.55 2.89
CA GLU A 428 12.39 25.12 2.16
C GLU A 428 12.14 25.02 0.64
N PRO A 429 12.67 25.95 -0.17
CA PRO A 429 12.44 25.93 -1.62
C PRO A 429 12.90 24.64 -2.26
N LEU A 430 12.11 24.09 -3.18
CA LEU A 430 12.48 22.90 -3.92
C LEU A 430 13.68 23.21 -4.84
N ARG A 431 14.80 22.51 -4.63
CA ARG A 431 16.06 22.71 -5.36
C ARG A 431 16.47 21.47 -6.14
N GLU A 432 17.28 21.67 -7.18
CA GLU A 432 17.86 20.59 -7.97
C GLU A 432 18.68 19.64 -7.10
N GLN A 433 18.48 18.34 -7.29
CA GLN A 433 19.34 17.33 -6.64
C GLN A 433 20.74 17.38 -7.26
N LEU A 434 21.71 17.83 -6.47
CA LEU A 434 23.11 17.81 -6.88
C LEU A 434 23.67 16.38 -6.80
N ASN A 435 24.24 15.90 -7.91
CA ASN A 435 25.01 14.66 -7.91
C ASN A 435 26.22 14.81 -6.97
N TYR A 436 26.27 14.03 -5.88
CA TYR A 436 27.29 14.14 -4.84
C TYR A 436 28.72 13.97 -5.38
N LYS A 437 28.92 13.11 -6.39
CA LYS A 437 30.23 12.93 -7.05
C LYS A 437 30.61 14.18 -7.83
N SER A 438 29.67 14.75 -8.58
CA SER A 438 29.88 16.00 -9.32
C SER A 438 30.12 17.17 -8.37
N ARG A 439 29.39 17.23 -7.24
CA ARG A 439 29.56 18.25 -6.20
C ARG A 439 30.93 18.15 -5.54
N ALA A 440 31.37 16.95 -5.18
CA ALA A 440 32.72 16.73 -4.62
C ALA A 440 33.82 17.17 -5.59
N ILE A 441 33.67 16.88 -6.89
CA ILE A 441 34.58 17.33 -7.94
C ILE A 441 34.57 18.87 -8.05
N ALA A 442 33.39 19.49 -8.09
CA ALA A 442 33.25 20.95 -8.13
C ALA A 442 33.87 21.61 -6.89
N TRP A 443 33.67 21.03 -5.70
CA TRP A 443 34.29 21.46 -4.46
C TRP A 443 35.82 21.40 -4.52
N SER A 444 36.37 20.31 -5.08
CA SER A 444 37.82 20.19 -5.25
C SER A 444 38.37 21.25 -6.20
N LYS A 445 37.66 21.55 -7.30
CA LYS A 445 38.02 22.63 -8.22
C LYS A 445 37.96 24.00 -7.54
N LYS A 446 36.89 24.27 -6.78
CA LYS A 446 36.71 25.54 -6.06
C LYS A 446 37.82 25.80 -5.03
N LYS A 447 38.26 24.77 -4.30
CA LYS A 447 39.41 24.90 -3.39
C LYS A 447 40.70 25.29 -4.13
N ILE A 448 40.91 24.75 -5.33
CA ILE A 448 42.07 25.11 -6.17
C ILE A 448 41.94 26.55 -6.67
N GLU A 449 40.76 26.96 -7.14
CA GLU A 449 40.47 28.35 -7.55
C GLU A 449 40.72 29.36 -6.43
N VAL A 450 40.22 29.10 -5.22
CA VAL A 450 40.44 29.97 -4.06
C VAL A 450 41.94 30.10 -3.75
N ARG A 451 42.71 29.01 -3.77
CA ARG A 451 44.17 29.07 -3.59
C ARG A 451 44.87 29.88 -4.69
N GLN A 452 44.44 29.75 -5.94
CA GLN A 452 44.98 30.53 -7.07
C GLN A 452 44.67 32.02 -6.92
N ARG A 453 43.46 32.39 -6.50
CA ARG A 453 43.06 33.77 -6.23
C ARG A 453 43.91 34.40 -5.12
N PHE A 454 44.09 33.69 -3.99
CA PHE A 454 44.96 34.18 -2.90
C PHE A 454 46.40 34.38 -3.37
N ARG A 455 46.91 33.51 -4.25
CA ARG A 455 48.24 33.66 -4.85
C ARG A 455 48.34 34.88 -5.77
N GLN A 456 47.32 35.15 -6.57
CA GLN A 456 47.28 36.32 -7.46
C GLN A 456 47.16 37.64 -6.69
N GLU A 457 46.45 37.63 -5.57
CA GLU A 457 46.28 38.78 -4.67
C GLU A 457 47.46 38.99 -3.71
N GLY A 458 48.52 38.19 -3.79
CA GLY A 458 49.69 38.27 -2.89
C GLY A 458 49.38 37.92 -1.42
N LYS A 459 48.25 37.25 -1.17
CA LYS A 459 47.81 36.86 0.19
C LYS A 459 48.43 35.51 0.62
N PRO A 460 48.56 35.25 1.93
CA PRO A 460 48.98 33.95 2.44
C PRO A 460 48.03 32.83 1.95
N ILE A 461 48.57 31.78 1.33
CA ILE A 461 47.75 30.71 0.74
C ILE A 461 47.16 29.84 1.88
N PRO A 462 45.82 29.73 2.01
CA PRO A 462 45.20 28.96 3.09
C PRO A 462 45.53 27.46 2.98
N SER A 463 45.63 26.76 4.11
CA SER A 463 45.76 25.30 4.16
C SER A 463 44.49 24.59 3.69
N TRP A 464 44.57 23.28 3.43
CA TRP A 464 43.40 22.49 2.99
C TRP A 464 42.26 22.45 4.02
N SER A 465 42.56 22.56 5.30
CA SER A 465 41.59 22.68 6.40
C SER A 465 40.91 24.05 6.42
N GLU A 466 41.65 25.12 6.16
CA GLU A 466 41.13 26.51 6.14
C GLU A 466 40.31 26.82 4.88
N LEU A 467 40.52 26.08 3.78
CA LEU A 467 39.75 26.23 2.55
C LEU A 467 38.31 25.71 2.65
N LYS A 468 38.01 24.78 3.57
CA LYS A 468 36.65 24.24 3.74
C LYS A 468 35.63 25.34 4.07
N PRO A 469 35.78 26.13 5.16
CA PRO A 469 34.82 27.16 5.51
C PRO A 469 34.73 28.28 4.45
N ILE A 470 35.84 28.61 3.78
CA ILE A 470 35.87 29.63 2.72
C ILE A 470 35.06 29.17 1.50
N VAL A 471 35.29 27.94 1.01
CA VAL A 471 34.55 27.39 -0.14
C VAL A 471 33.08 27.20 0.20
N GLN A 472 32.76 26.81 1.43
CA GLN A 472 31.39 26.63 1.89
C GLN A 472 30.63 27.96 1.97
N ALA A 473 31.27 29.05 2.39
CA ALA A 473 30.67 30.38 2.43
C ALA A 473 30.42 30.97 1.02
N GLU A 474 31.19 30.54 0.02
CA GLU A 474 31.03 30.93 -1.39
C GLU A 474 30.13 29.98 -2.20
N GLU A 475 29.63 28.91 -1.59
CA GLU A 475 28.81 27.91 -2.27
C GLU A 475 27.39 28.46 -2.45
N LEU A 476 27.06 28.84 -3.68
CA LEU A 476 25.68 29.12 -4.05
C LEU A 476 24.86 27.83 -3.89
N PRO A 477 23.69 27.91 -3.24
CA PRO A 477 22.84 26.75 -3.13
C PRO A 477 22.30 26.36 -4.51
N ALA A 478 21.95 25.08 -4.68
CA ALA A 478 21.46 24.56 -5.95
C ALA A 478 20.28 25.40 -6.50
N PRO A 479 20.15 25.56 -7.83
CA PRO A 479 19.04 26.29 -8.42
C PRO A 479 17.69 25.78 -7.91
N THR A 480 16.75 26.70 -7.70
CA THR A 480 15.36 26.33 -7.41
C THR A 480 14.72 25.73 -8.65
N LEU A 481 14.02 24.62 -8.48
CA LEU A 481 13.34 23.91 -9.57
C LEU A 481 12.04 24.60 -9.98
N GLU A 482 11.46 25.39 -9.08
CA GLU A 482 10.20 26.10 -9.28
C GLU A 482 10.37 27.58 -8.99
N ALA A 483 9.54 28.40 -9.63
CA ALA A 483 9.49 29.82 -9.33
C ALA A 483 8.93 30.03 -7.90
N PRO A 484 9.47 30.98 -7.13
CA PRO A 484 8.91 31.35 -5.83
C PRO A 484 7.45 31.80 -5.99
N GLU A 485 6.61 31.37 -5.06
CA GLU A 485 5.23 31.83 -5.01
C GLU A 485 5.18 33.30 -4.53
N PRO A 486 4.20 34.11 -4.99
CA PRO A 486 4.11 35.52 -4.63
C PRO A 486 3.94 35.80 -3.13
N ASP A 487 3.47 34.80 -2.38
CA ASP A 487 3.29 34.88 -0.93
C ASP A 487 4.60 34.73 -0.12
N GLY A 488 5.72 34.47 -0.80
CA GLY A 488 7.04 34.35 -0.18
C GLY A 488 7.24 33.06 0.62
N LEU A 489 6.27 32.14 0.63
CA LEU A 489 6.40 30.87 1.31
C LEU A 489 7.26 29.90 0.48
N PRO A 490 8.10 29.06 1.11
CA PRO A 490 9.14 28.29 0.43
C PRO A 490 8.60 27.12 -0.40
N ASP A 491 7.65 26.36 0.14
CA ASP A 491 6.97 25.28 -0.60
C ASP A 491 6.02 25.89 -1.64
N SER A 492 5.78 25.24 -2.77
CA SER A 492 4.85 25.75 -3.80
C SER A 492 3.38 25.46 -3.50
N VAL A 493 2.48 26.24 -4.11
CA VAL A 493 1.03 25.96 -4.09
C VAL A 493 0.73 24.76 -4.97
N VAL A 494 0.09 23.75 -4.40
CA VAL A 494 -0.26 22.47 -5.03
C VAL A 494 -1.77 22.30 -5.15
N TRP A 495 -2.58 22.83 -4.24
CA TRP A 495 -4.03 22.63 -4.21
C TRP A 495 -4.77 23.80 -4.88
N THR A 496 -4.72 23.83 -6.22
CA THR A 496 -5.51 24.80 -6.98
C THR A 496 -6.87 24.24 -7.38
N HIS A 497 -6.89 22.96 -7.78
CA HIS A 497 -8.08 22.29 -8.28
C HIS A 497 -8.21 20.90 -7.65
N LEU A 498 -9.45 20.48 -7.44
CA LEU A 498 -9.84 19.13 -7.05
C LEU A 498 -10.48 18.44 -8.25
N LEU A 499 -9.92 17.31 -8.66
CA LEU A 499 -10.47 16.43 -9.69
C LEU A 499 -11.22 15.28 -9.01
N SER A 500 -12.54 15.29 -9.12
CA SER A 500 -13.45 14.34 -8.46
C SER A 500 -14.11 13.42 -9.48
N PHE A 501 -14.31 12.15 -9.09
CA PHE A 501 -15.04 11.20 -9.91
C PHE A 501 -16.54 11.48 -9.84
N ASN A 502 -17.21 11.47 -10.99
CA ASN A 502 -18.64 11.64 -11.05
C ASN A 502 -19.36 10.32 -10.70
N SER A 503 -19.99 10.29 -9.53
CA SER A 503 -20.69 9.13 -8.98
C SER A 503 -21.89 8.66 -9.79
N SER A 504 -22.35 9.42 -10.80
CA SER A 504 -23.37 8.96 -11.74
C SER A 504 -22.86 7.86 -12.68
N PHE A 505 -21.54 7.74 -12.85
CA PHE A 505 -20.94 6.68 -13.66
C PHE A 505 -20.65 5.44 -12.82
N LYS A 506 -20.65 4.29 -13.50
CA LYS A 506 -20.27 3.03 -12.86
C LYS A 506 -18.79 3.06 -12.47
N ARG A 507 -18.46 2.39 -11.37
CA ARG A 507 -17.13 2.40 -10.76
C ARG A 507 -16.03 1.87 -11.68
N GLU A 508 -16.35 1.01 -12.64
CA GLU A 508 -15.37 0.50 -13.62
C GLU A 508 -14.84 1.60 -14.55
N LYS A 509 -15.47 2.78 -14.56
CA LYS A 509 -15.00 3.97 -15.28
C LYS A 509 -14.03 4.82 -14.47
N TYR A 510 -13.86 4.53 -13.18
CA TYR A 510 -12.88 5.20 -12.35
C TYR A 510 -11.47 4.75 -12.74
N TYR A 511 -10.70 5.67 -13.33
CA TYR A 511 -9.33 5.41 -13.73
C TYR A 511 -8.45 6.64 -13.55
N VAL A 512 -7.46 6.52 -12.68
CA VAL A 512 -6.41 7.51 -12.42
C VAL A 512 -5.18 7.13 -13.23
N LYS A 513 -4.71 7.99 -14.13
CA LYS A 513 -3.49 7.74 -14.90
C LYS A 513 -2.28 8.29 -14.16
N THR A 514 -1.13 7.67 -14.40
CA THR A 514 0.19 8.26 -14.12
C THR A 514 0.80 8.77 -15.41
N TYR A 515 1.34 10.00 -15.41
CA TYR A 515 1.93 10.60 -16.60
C TYR A 515 2.94 11.70 -16.24
N PHE A 516 3.79 12.06 -17.21
CA PHE A 516 4.63 13.25 -17.14
C PHE A 516 3.95 14.41 -17.91
N ALA A 517 3.94 15.61 -17.33
CA ALA A 517 3.26 16.78 -17.89
C ALA A 517 4.23 17.85 -18.44
N TYR A 518 5.36 17.43 -19.02
CA TYR A 518 6.30 18.34 -19.68
C TYR A 518 5.66 19.05 -20.90
N PRO A 519 5.99 20.32 -21.20
CA PRO A 519 6.89 21.23 -20.46
C PRO A 519 6.24 21.98 -19.29
N ASP A 520 4.92 21.84 -19.10
CA ASP A 520 4.18 22.60 -18.09
C ASP A 520 4.63 22.27 -16.65
N PHE A 521 5.09 21.03 -16.45
CA PHE A 521 5.73 20.56 -15.22
C PHE A 521 7.11 19.94 -15.51
N PRO A 522 8.03 19.91 -14.53
CA PRO A 522 9.36 19.33 -14.70
C PRO A 522 9.31 17.87 -15.18
N ARG A 523 10.31 17.45 -15.98
CA ARG A 523 10.38 16.06 -16.51
C ARG A 523 10.44 14.98 -15.43
N SER A 524 10.93 15.31 -14.25
CA SER A 524 10.98 14.41 -13.10
C SER A 524 9.65 14.29 -12.36
N GLN A 525 8.67 15.15 -12.65
CA GLN A 525 7.41 15.21 -11.94
C GLN A 525 6.41 14.20 -12.51
N ASN A 526 6.08 13.20 -11.69
CA ASN A 526 4.98 12.28 -11.95
C ASN A 526 3.65 12.93 -11.53
N CYS A 527 2.70 13.00 -12.44
CA CYS A 527 1.36 13.52 -12.21
C CYS A 527 0.34 12.39 -12.15
N TYR A 528 -0.66 12.55 -11.30
CA TYR A 528 -1.80 11.64 -11.18
C TYR A 528 -3.08 12.27 -11.72
N GLY A 529 -4.00 11.45 -12.21
CA GLY A 529 -5.34 11.87 -12.65
C GLY A 529 -5.46 11.94 -14.15
N GLN A 530 -5.95 13.06 -14.68
CA GLN A 530 -6.12 13.30 -16.11
C GLN A 530 -5.51 14.65 -16.48
N ARG A 531 -4.61 14.68 -17.47
CA ARG A 531 -3.89 15.91 -17.86
C ARG A 531 -4.83 17.02 -18.32
N ASN A 532 -5.83 16.69 -19.13
CA ASN A 532 -6.78 17.66 -19.66
C ASN A 532 -8.14 17.49 -18.97
N VAL A 533 -8.37 18.28 -17.93
CA VAL A 533 -9.58 18.20 -17.07
C VAL A 533 -10.86 18.69 -17.75
N SER A 534 -10.76 19.47 -18.84
CA SER A 534 -11.96 19.89 -19.59
C SER A 534 -12.48 18.82 -20.55
N MET A 535 -11.66 17.80 -20.84
CA MET A 535 -12.00 16.68 -21.74
C MET A 535 -12.30 15.39 -20.99
N THR A 536 -12.38 15.41 -19.65
CA THR A 536 -12.66 14.20 -18.87
C THR A 536 -14.15 13.88 -18.87
N GLU A 537 -14.52 12.70 -19.35
CA GLU A 537 -15.91 12.23 -19.35
C GLU A 537 -16.42 11.87 -17.95
N HIS A 538 -15.56 11.24 -17.13
CA HIS A 538 -15.96 10.63 -15.84
C HIS A 538 -15.52 11.42 -14.62
N PHE A 539 -14.70 12.45 -14.81
CA PHE A 539 -14.21 13.31 -13.73
C PHE A 539 -14.62 14.75 -14.00
N PHE A 540 -14.73 15.54 -12.94
CA PHE A 540 -14.96 16.97 -13.02
C PHE A 540 -13.99 17.70 -12.10
N ALA A 541 -13.57 18.90 -12.51
CA ALA A 541 -12.66 19.73 -11.73
C ALA A 541 -13.44 20.85 -11.01
N GLN A 542 -13.05 21.13 -9.78
CA GLN A 542 -13.53 22.26 -8.98
C GLN A 542 -12.35 23.09 -8.48
N ASN A 543 -12.54 24.40 -8.33
CA ASN A 543 -11.53 25.23 -7.67
C ASN A 543 -11.51 24.90 -6.18
N VAL A 544 -10.32 24.75 -5.61
CA VAL A 544 -10.17 24.49 -4.16
C VAL A 544 -10.65 25.68 -3.32
N THR A 545 -10.63 26.89 -3.86
CA THR A 545 -11.15 28.10 -3.20
C THR A 545 -12.64 28.02 -2.89
N ASP A 546 -13.38 27.19 -3.61
CA ASP A 546 -14.83 27.04 -3.48
C ASP A 546 -15.20 25.88 -2.53
N LEU A 547 -14.19 25.19 -1.97
CA LEU A 547 -14.37 24.03 -1.10
C LEU A 547 -14.25 24.39 0.38
N PRO A 548 -14.85 23.61 1.29
CA PRO A 548 -14.85 23.92 2.73
C PRO A 548 -13.48 24.00 3.39
N PHE A 549 -12.45 23.42 2.77
CA PHE A 549 -11.06 23.43 3.26
C PHE A 549 -10.17 24.44 2.54
N ALA A 550 -10.76 25.43 1.85
CA ALA A 550 -10.03 26.53 1.25
C ALA A 550 -9.08 27.20 2.29
N GLY A 551 -7.85 27.52 1.87
CA GLY A 551 -6.84 28.13 2.74
C GLY A 551 -6.08 27.15 3.66
N LEU A 552 -6.49 25.88 3.74
CA LEU A 552 -5.77 24.86 4.53
C LEU A 552 -4.31 24.69 4.08
N GLU A 553 -4.07 24.71 2.76
CA GLU A 553 -2.71 24.61 2.21
C GLU A 553 -1.80 25.76 2.65
N THR A 554 -2.34 27.00 2.68
CA THR A 554 -1.58 28.17 3.09
C THR A 554 -1.08 28.04 4.53
N ASN A 555 -1.95 27.55 5.44
CA ASN A 555 -1.55 27.24 6.81
C ASN A 555 -0.47 26.17 6.87
N LEU A 556 -0.63 25.08 6.11
CA LEU A 556 0.35 24.00 6.06
C LEU A 556 1.72 24.46 5.59
N ARG A 557 1.79 25.23 4.49
CA ARG A 557 3.05 25.79 3.96
C ARG A 557 3.71 26.74 4.95
N ARG A 558 2.93 27.59 5.63
CA ARG A 558 3.42 28.48 6.67
C ARG A 558 4.00 27.71 7.87
N PHE A 559 3.29 26.71 8.39
CA PHE A 559 3.78 25.90 9.50
C PHE A 559 5.01 25.07 9.13
N ALA A 560 5.11 24.58 7.89
CA ALA A 560 6.30 23.88 7.43
C ALA A 560 7.53 24.81 7.40
N ALA A 561 7.36 26.07 6.97
CA ALA A 561 8.42 27.08 7.01
C ALA A 561 8.87 27.38 8.45
N GLU A 562 7.92 27.58 9.37
CA GLU A 562 8.18 27.78 10.81
C GLU A 562 8.99 26.62 11.41
N ALA A 563 8.70 25.37 11.01
CA ALA A 563 9.48 24.22 11.45
C ALA A 563 10.96 24.32 11.05
N MET A 564 11.26 24.86 9.88
CA MET A 564 12.63 25.05 9.41
C MET A 564 13.33 26.22 10.11
N GLU A 565 12.61 27.24 10.54
CA GLU A 565 13.14 28.32 11.38
C GLU A 565 13.53 27.77 12.76
N ILE A 566 12.65 27.00 13.42
CA ILE A 566 12.92 26.37 14.73
C ILE A 566 14.11 25.39 14.65
N LYS A 567 14.25 24.68 13.54
CA LYS A 567 15.39 23.78 13.34
C LYS A 567 16.74 24.52 13.35
N GLN A 568 16.76 25.79 12.92
CA GLN A 568 17.97 26.61 12.82
C GLN A 568 18.35 27.30 14.13
N THR A 569 17.41 27.44 15.07
CA THR A 569 17.68 27.88 16.46
C THR A 569 18.30 26.76 17.27
#